data_AF-F3FUK3-F1
#
_entry.id   AF-F3FUK3-F1
#
_cell.length_a   1.000
_cell.length_b   1.000
_cell.length_c   1.000
_cell.angle_alpha   90.00
_cell.angle_beta   90.00
_cell.angle_gamma   90.00
#
_symmetry.space_group_name_H-M   'P 1'
#
loop_
_entity.id
_entity.type
_entity.pdbx_description
1 polymer ?
#
loop_
_entity_poly.entity_id
_entity_poly.type
_entity_poly.pdbx_seq_one_letter_code
_entity_poly.pdbx_strand_id
1 'polypeptide(L)'
;EIAPNLWAGVGLVRGGAGTALVGNPEEVAARIKEYADLGIESFIFSGYPHLEEAYRFAELVFPLLPEPYASLAGRGITNLTGPFGEMIANDLPPQAK
;
A
#
# COMPACT_ATOMS: atom_id res chain seq x y z
N GLU A 1 -10.28 -13.31 11.92
CA GLU A 1 -8.85 -13.32 11.59
C GLU A 1 -8.47 -14.71 11.10
N ILE A 2 -7.65 -14.83 10.05
CA ILE A 2 -7.24 -16.13 9.49
C ILE A 2 -5.77 -16.47 9.79
N ALA A 3 -4.97 -15.45 10.10
CA ALA A 3 -3.61 -15.54 10.65
C ALA A 3 -3.28 -14.19 11.32
N PRO A 4 -2.27 -14.11 12.21
CA PRO A 4 -1.84 -12.84 12.81
C PRO A 4 -1.72 -11.71 11.78
N ASN A 5 -2.44 -10.61 12.01
CA ASN A 5 -2.44 -9.42 11.16
C ASN A 5 -3.01 -9.63 9.74
N LEU A 6 -3.72 -10.74 9.50
CA LEU A 6 -4.41 -11.07 8.24
C LEU A 6 -5.91 -11.30 8.49
N TRP A 7 -6.71 -10.35 8.01
CA TRP A 7 -8.15 -10.30 8.26
C TRP A 7 -8.96 -10.62 7.00
N ALA A 8 -9.62 -11.78 6.97
CA ALA A 8 -10.50 -12.21 5.87
C ALA A 8 -11.94 -11.63 5.93
N GLY A 9 -12.23 -10.74 6.88
CA GLY A 9 -13.59 -10.21 7.11
C GLY A 9 -13.99 -9.07 6.17
N VAL A 10 -13.02 -8.42 5.51
CA VAL A 10 -13.27 -7.25 4.66
C VAL A 10 -14.09 -7.60 3.41
N GLY A 11 -13.94 -8.81 2.88
CA GLY A 11 -14.70 -9.28 1.71
C GLY A 11 -16.18 -9.58 1.98
N LEU A 12 -16.61 -9.64 3.25
CA LEU A 12 -18.01 -9.92 3.60
C LEU A 12 -18.92 -8.70 3.48
N VAL A 13 -18.35 -7.49 3.48
CA VAL A 13 -19.10 -6.22 3.52
C VAL A 13 -18.84 -5.35 2.29
N ARG A 14 -18.01 -5.81 1.34
CA ARG A 14 -17.59 -5.05 0.16
C ARG A 14 -16.99 -5.97 -0.91
N GLY A 15 -17.24 -5.67 -2.19
CA GLY A 15 -16.53 -6.28 -3.33
C GLY A 15 -15.09 -5.79 -3.44
N GLY A 16 -14.12 -6.68 -3.61
CA GLY A 16 -12.69 -6.36 -3.70
C GLY A 16 -11.80 -7.44 -3.08
N ALA A 17 -10.58 -7.06 -2.65
CA ALA A 17 -9.69 -7.98 -1.95
C ALA A 17 -10.37 -8.50 -0.66
N GLY A 18 -10.51 -9.82 -0.55
CA GLY A 18 -11.22 -10.45 0.58
C GLY A 18 -10.44 -10.46 1.89
N THR A 19 -9.15 -10.10 1.85
CA THR A 19 -8.23 -10.11 2.99
C THR A 19 -7.53 -8.76 3.14
N ALA A 20 -7.36 -8.30 4.38
CA ALA A 20 -6.64 -7.09 4.73
C ALA A 20 -5.45 -7.38 5.65
N LEU A 21 -4.34 -6.66 5.44
CA LEU A 21 -3.26 -6.57 6.43
C LEU A 21 -3.65 -5.50 7.46
N VAL A 22 -3.72 -5.87 8.73
CA VAL A 22 -4.16 -4.98 9.81
C VAL A 22 -3.17 -5.08 10.97
N GLY A 23 -2.60 -3.95 11.37
CA GLY A 23 -1.60 -3.87 12.45
C GLY A 23 -0.94 -2.48 12.48
N ASN A 24 0.11 -2.35 13.28
CA ASN A 24 1.01 -1.19 13.20
C ASN A 24 1.89 -1.25 11.92
N PRO A 25 2.56 -0.15 11.53
CA PRO A 25 3.36 -0.11 10.31
C PRO A 25 4.45 -1.19 10.23
N GLU A 26 5.08 -1.51 11.35
CA GLU A 26 6.14 -2.52 11.45
C GLU A 26 5.60 -3.93 11.23
N GLU A 27 4.44 -4.25 11.80
CA GLU A 27 3.73 -5.51 11.61
C GLU A 27 3.31 -5.69 10.15
N VAL A 28 2.78 -4.63 9.53
CA VAL A 28 2.38 -4.63 8.12
C VAL A 28 3.60 -4.83 7.22
N ALA A 29 4.69 -4.09 7.44
CA ALA A 29 5.94 -4.25 6.70
C ALA A 29 6.52 -5.67 6.83
N ALA A 30 6.48 -6.25 8.04
CA ALA A 30 6.91 -7.62 8.26
C ALA A 30 6.07 -8.64 7.48
N ARG A 31 4.73 -8.46 7.42
CA ARG A 31 3.86 -9.32 6.60
C ARG A 31 4.18 -9.19 5.10
N ILE A 32 4.40 -7.97 4.61
CA ILE A 32 4.78 -7.73 3.21
C ILE A 32 6.09 -8.45 2.90
N LYS A 33 7.09 -8.33 3.79
CA LYS A 33 8.37 -9.02 3.63
C LYS A 33 8.21 -10.53 3.57
N GLU A 34 7.37 -11.12 4.41
CA GLU A 34 7.13 -12.57 4.37
C GLU A 34 6.54 -13.02 3.03
N TYR A 35 5.58 -12.27 2.47
CA TYR A 35 5.08 -12.56 1.13
C TYR A 35 6.15 -12.39 0.06
N ALA A 36 7.02 -11.38 0.18
CA ALA A 36 8.13 -11.17 -0.72
C ALA A 36 9.18 -12.31 -0.64
N ASP A 37 9.47 -12.81 0.56
CA ASP A 37 10.38 -13.94 0.78
C ASP A 37 9.81 -15.24 0.16
N LEU A 38 8.50 -15.33 -0.04
CA LEU A 38 7.83 -16.42 -0.78
C LEU A 38 7.82 -16.21 -2.30
N GLY A 39 8.42 -15.13 -2.81
CA GLY A 39 8.52 -14.82 -4.24
C GLY A 39 7.39 -13.94 -4.79
N ILE A 40 6.58 -13.30 -3.95
CA ILE A 40 5.58 -12.33 -4.40
C ILE A 40 6.26 -10.97 -4.60
N GLU A 41 6.37 -10.56 -5.85
CA GLU A 41 7.10 -9.33 -6.24
C GLU A 41 6.20 -8.11 -6.40
N SER A 42 4.89 -8.31 -6.53
CA SER A 42 3.92 -7.26 -6.83
C SER A 42 2.72 -7.32 -5.89
N PHE A 43 2.38 -6.17 -5.32
CA PHE A 43 1.29 -6.03 -4.35
C PHE A 43 0.30 -4.97 -4.84
N ILE A 44 -0.98 -5.34 -4.89
CA ILE A 44 -2.08 -4.41 -5.21
C ILE A 44 -2.85 -4.18 -3.90
N PHE A 45 -2.66 -3.00 -3.30
CA PHE A 45 -3.33 -2.63 -2.06
C PHE A 45 -4.52 -1.71 -2.32
N SER A 46 -5.50 -1.76 -1.42
CA SER A 46 -6.60 -0.79 -1.33
C SER A 46 -6.88 -0.51 0.14
N GLY A 47 -7.00 0.76 0.52
CA GLY A 47 -7.36 1.20 1.87
C GLY A 47 -8.59 2.10 1.86
N TYR A 48 -9.13 2.40 3.04
CA TYR A 48 -10.28 3.29 3.19
C TYR A 48 -10.09 4.39 4.24
N PRO A 49 -10.39 5.65 3.88
CA PRO A 49 -10.64 6.14 2.52
C PRO A 49 -9.35 6.05 1.66
N HIS A 50 -9.49 5.85 0.34
CA HIS A 50 -8.36 5.45 -0.51
C HIS A 50 -7.21 6.46 -0.53
N LEU A 51 -7.53 7.76 -0.56
CA LEU A 51 -6.51 8.81 -0.67
C LEU A 51 -5.68 8.87 0.63
N GLU A 52 -6.37 9.00 1.76
CA GLU A 52 -5.76 9.10 3.09
C GLU A 52 -4.94 7.86 3.42
N GLU A 53 -5.43 6.67 3.07
CA GLU A 53 -4.67 5.44 3.29
C GLU A 53 -3.46 5.30 2.35
N ALA A 54 -3.52 5.85 1.13
CA ALA A 54 -2.35 5.90 0.26
C ALA A 54 -1.24 6.77 0.87
N TYR A 55 -1.58 7.94 1.42
CA TYR A 55 -0.63 8.78 2.16
C TYR A 55 -0.12 8.07 3.41
N ARG A 56 -1.01 7.52 4.23
CA ARG A 56 -0.64 6.80 5.47
C ARG A 56 0.34 5.66 5.17
N PHE A 57 0.09 4.89 4.12
CA PHE A 57 0.97 3.79 3.71
C PHE A 57 2.33 4.30 3.23
N ALA A 58 2.34 5.34 2.39
CA ALA A 58 3.58 5.95 1.90
C ALA A 58 4.41 6.57 3.03
N GLU A 59 3.78 7.20 4.02
CA GLU A 59 4.47 7.86 5.13
C GLU A 59 4.97 6.87 6.19
N LEU A 60 4.20 5.83 6.49
CA LEU A 60 4.48 4.94 7.62
C LEU A 60 5.10 3.60 7.21
N VAL A 61 4.75 3.06 6.05
CA VAL A 61 5.16 1.70 5.65
C VAL A 61 6.30 1.72 4.64
N PHE A 62 6.26 2.59 3.62
CA PHE A 62 7.35 2.65 2.62
C PHE A 62 8.75 2.80 3.26
N PRO A 63 8.98 3.66 4.28
CA PRO A 63 10.30 3.78 4.91
C PRO A 63 10.82 2.49 5.57
N LEU A 64 9.93 1.53 5.85
CA LEU A 64 10.25 0.25 6.47
C LEU A 64 10.53 -0.86 5.42
N LEU A 65 10.32 -0.56 4.13
CA LEU A 65 10.57 -1.47 3.01
C LEU A 65 12.02 -1.33 2.49
N PRO A 66 12.59 -2.34 1.80
CA PRO A 66 13.91 -2.20 1.18
C PRO A 66 13.91 -1.14 0.06
N GLU A 67 15.10 -0.65 -0.31
CA GLU A 67 15.25 0.19 -1.50
C GLU A 67 14.82 -0.57 -2.78
N PRO A 68 14.24 0.11 -3.78
CA PRO A 68 14.07 1.56 -3.90
C PRO A 68 12.83 2.12 -3.17
N TYR A 69 12.04 1.29 -2.47
CA TYR A 69 10.74 1.70 -1.96
C TYR A 69 10.81 2.66 -0.78
N ALA A 70 11.80 2.49 0.11
CA ALA A 70 12.06 3.45 1.19
C ALA A 70 12.28 4.87 0.68
N SER A 71 13.03 5.04 -0.40
CA SER A 71 13.29 6.37 -0.98
C SER A 71 12.11 6.98 -1.74
N LEU A 72 11.06 6.19 -2.05
CA LEU A 72 9.81 6.69 -2.64
C LEU A 72 8.91 7.40 -1.62
N ALA A 73 9.03 7.12 -0.33
CA ALA A 73 8.23 7.74 0.73
C ALA A 73 8.30 9.28 0.74
N GLY A 74 9.38 9.86 0.21
CA GLY A 74 9.59 11.31 0.11
C GLY A 74 9.65 11.85 -1.32
N ARG A 75 9.49 11.01 -2.35
CA ARG A 75 9.50 11.42 -3.76
C ARG A 75 8.11 11.17 -4.32
N GLY A 76 7.33 12.24 -4.50
CA GLY A 76 6.05 12.21 -5.23
C GLY A 76 6.19 11.87 -6.73
N ILE A 77 7.14 11.02 -7.09
CA ILE A 77 7.49 10.61 -8.45
C ILE A 77 7.17 9.13 -8.58
N THR A 78 5.89 8.84 -8.78
CA THR A 78 5.50 7.70 -9.60
C THR A 78 5.69 8.13 -11.06
N ASN A 79 6.39 7.35 -11.89
CA ASN A 79 6.33 7.54 -13.34
C ASN A 79 4.91 7.17 -13.79
N LEU A 80 4.03 8.17 -13.87
CA LEU A 80 2.58 8.04 -14.14
C LEU A 80 2.25 7.91 -15.64
N THR A 81 3.23 7.66 -16.50
CA THR A 81 3.10 7.70 -17.97
C THR A 81 3.27 6.34 -18.65
N GLY A 82 3.25 5.24 -17.88
CA GLY A 82 3.29 3.88 -18.42
C GLY A 82 1.95 3.43 -19.02
N PRO A 83 1.93 2.44 -19.94
CA PRO A 83 0.73 1.99 -20.65
C PRO A 83 -0.27 1.21 -19.79
N PHE A 84 -0.03 1.10 -18.48
CA PHE A 84 -0.87 0.39 -17.52
C PHE A 84 -1.41 1.37 -16.49
N GLY A 85 -2.70 1.69 -16.59
CA GLY A 85 -3.43 2.48 -15.60
C GLY A 85 -3.77 3.87 -16.10
N GLU A 86 -4.91 4.00 -16.78
CA GLU A 86 -5.56 5.28 -17.01
C GLU A 86 -5.93 5.89 -15.64
N MET A 87 -5.34 7.03 -15.30
CA MET A 87 -5.64 7.78 -14.08
C MET A 87 -6.68 8.85 -14.39
N ILE A 88 -7.94 8.65 -13.97
CA ILE A 88 -8.92 9.73 -13.84
C ILE A 88 -8.92 10.16 -12.36
N ALA A 89 -7.93 10.96 -11.97
CA ALA A 89 -8.00 11.97 -10.89
C ALA A 89 -6.61 12.39 -10.38
N ASN A 90 -6.35 13.70 -10.51
CA ASN A 90 -5.44 14.55 -9.73
C ASN A 90 -3.95 14.61 -10.14
N ASP A 91 -3.67 15.46 -11.15
CA ASP A 91 -2.32 15.90 -11.58
C ASP A 91 -1.64 16.89 -10.62
N LEU A 92 -2.19 17.11 -9.41
CA LEU A 92 -1.72 18.15 -8.50
C LEU A 92 -1.06 17.51 -7.26
N PRO A 93 0.27 17.65 -7.09
CA PRO A 93 0.92 17.28 -5.85
C PRO A 93 0.44 18.22 -4.71
N PRO A 94 0.33 17.73 -3.46
CA PRO A 94 -0.05 18.56 -2.33
C PRO A 94 1.00 19.64 -2.09
N GLN A 95 0.55 20.87 -1.87
CA GLN A 95 1.46 21.97 -1.48
C GLN A 95 1.81 21.84 0.00
N ALA A 96 3.12 21.86 0.29
CA ALA A 96 3.61 21.95 1.65
C ALA A 96 3.17 23.28 2.29
N LYS A 97 2.66 23.22 3.52
CA LYS A 97 2.37 24.39 4.35
C LYS A 97 3.65 25.00 4.92
#